data_AF-F9ZX17-F1
#
_entry.id   AF-F9ZX17-F1
#
_cell.length_a   1.000
_cell.length_b   1.000
_cell.length_c   1.000
_cell.angle_alpha   90.00
_cell.angle_beta   90.00
_cell.angle_gamma   90.00
#
_symmetry.space_group_name_H-M   'P 1'
#
loop_
_entity.id
_entity.type
_entity.pdbx_description
1 polymer ?
#
loop_
_entity_poly.entity_id
_entity_poly.type
_entity_poly.pdbx_seq_one_letter_code
_entity_poly.pdbx_strand_id
1 'polypeptide(L)'
;MPLSHRKHIPMTNRDLLKTLIAELPRHSEEEGDFYVVERRYLVEVLCLRHELDKALVEQAVGLCECLLETLSVLRSDELAKGNWCFVSFPAQLLATSVLTAMSDGDSRLFASNFWNTQGIDDAKKDKQRDVLHVIEQARLEHHTGSDAQPIRFCYVAWSIIKLDSKILFYQREDTHKRFDKAAGDYGLLGGRCNQTDVGGMSDKAALLQALQSANCQLIKDDLPQTLRRELREEAGLLFDEHYAFQHWRSLKPYRQVQGAAPNHALTEYYLAIFQIELTLEGYLFLQQRIAKDERLAWLTLTDIERGESSDGKIPYIKALYDDFAGDRSALVAALSELPESFVSVYLSDKDKFGITLPINHSKQVFAGVLGKEKALDLALNARQLALILGLAAHLRGFKFDSLEEFIVLHPHGWVEVDDLSPLRQELTELLALLSGSELVMESRRDRLFRLSIRPDRVFFADELFSFSVKQADLQSVQNKIPVTITRHSFNTGFGVVLDKTEVFKPTLDFAHKLKSLSEHPFSADNDDGKKIEDTYKKGLHKESRFKALGLRNLIREEGATIRFVLPYVCQ
;
A
#
# COMPACT_ATOMS: atom_id res chain seq x y z
N MET A 1 -34.44 -44.18 69.80
CA MET A 1 -34.71 -42.99 68.97
C MET A 1 -33.38 -42.40 68.52
N PRO A 2 -32.98 -42.50 67.24
CA PRO A 2 -31.82 -41.79 66.75
C PRO A 2 -32.21 -40.41 66.19
N LEU A 3 -31.43 -39.40 66.59
CA LEU A 3 -31.48 -38.03 66.10
C LEU A 3 -31.21 -38.00 64.59
N SER A 4 -32.16 -37.44 63.85
CA SER A 4 -32.06 -37.13 62.43
C SER A 4 -30.99 -36.05 62.21
N HIS A 5 -29.81 -36.44 61.72
CA HIS A 5 -28.90 -35.52 61.06
C HIS A 5 -29.52 -35.09 59.73
N ARG A 6 -30.15 -33.90 59.70
CA ARG A 6 -30.42 -33.19 58.46
C ARG A 6 -29.07 -32.94 57.78
N LYS A 7 -28.84 -33.62 56.65
CA LYS A 7 -27.75 -33.30 55.72
C LYS A 7 -27.91 -31.83 55.33
N HIS A 8 -26.95 -30.98 55.72
CA HIS A 8 -26.79 -29.66 55.14
C HIS A 8 -26.53 -29.85 53.64
N ILE A 9 -27.54 -29.59 52.82
CA ILE A 9 -27.34 -29.41 51.38
C ILE A 9 -26.65 -28.05 51.24
N PRO A 10 -25.48 -27.94 50.60
CA PRO A 10 -24.83 -26.66 50.41
C PRO A 10 -25.74 -25.77 49.57
N MET A 11 -26.15 -24.64 50.15
CA MET A 11 -26.98 -23.66 49.48
C MET A 11 -26.22 -23.07 48.31
N THR A 12 -26.88 -22.97 47.16
CA THR A 12 -26.25 -22.43 45.96
C THR A 12 -26.58 -20.95 45.81
N ASN A 13 -25.70 -20.16 45.18
CA ASN A 13 -25.99 -18.76 44.82
C ASN A 13 -27.31 -18.60 44.04
N ARG A 14 -27.77 -19.66 43.38
CA ARG A 14 -29.04 -19.70 42.65
C ARG A 14 -30.26 -19.63 43.57
N ASP A 15 -30.21 -20.25 44.74
CA ASP A 15 -31.34 -20.26 45.69
C ASP A 15 -31.54 -18.86 46.32
N LEU A 16 -30.43 -18.13 46.50
CA LEU A 16 -30.47 -16.72 46.89
C LEU A 16 -31.12 -15.84 45.83
N LEU A 17 -30.72 -16.01 44.55
CA LEU A 17 -31.31 -15.25 43.44
C LEU A 17 -32.81 -15.52 43.29
N LYS A 18 -33.27 -16.78 43.42
CA LYS A 18 -34.71 -17.11 43.38
C LYS A 18 -35.50 -16.36 44.45
N THR A 19 -34.93 -16.25 45.65
CA THR A 19 -35.55 -15.54 46.76
C THR A 19 -35.54 -14.04 46.52
N LEU A 20 -34.42 -13.49 46.02
CA LEU A 20 -34.32 -12.07 45.65
C LEU A 20 -35.36 -11.70 44.59
N ILE A 21 -35.53 -12.52 43.54
CA ILE A 21 -36.49 -12.28 42.44
C ILE A 21 -37.92 -12.17 42.97
N ALA A 22 -38.29 -12.97 43.97
CA ALA A 22 -39.62 -12.93 44.58
C ALA A 22 -39.88 -11.63 45.35
N GLU A 23 -38.83 -10.95 45.81
CA GLU A 23 -38.89 -9.72 46.62
C GLU A 23 -38.59 -8.44 45.81
N LEU A 24 -38.39 -8.52 44.49
CA LEU A 24 -38.14 -7.35 43.65
C LEU A 24 -39.32 -6.37 43.66
N PRO A 25 -39.08 -5.05 43.44
CA PRO A 25 -40.15 -4.10 43.16
C PRO A 25 -40.99 -4.52 41.95
N ARG A 26 -42.21 -4.01 41.83
CA ARG A 26 -43.02 -4.19 40.61
C ARG A 26 -43.43 -2.86 40.01
N HIS A 27 -43.60 -2.90 38.71
CA HIS A 27 -44.17 -1.87 37.87
C HIS A 27 -45.32 -2.52 37.10
N SER A 28 -46.45 -1.84 36.95
CA SER A 28 -47.57 -2.32 36.17
C SER A 28 -47.29 -2.16 34.68
N GLU A 29 -47.84 -3.07 33.88
CA GLU A 29 -47.78 -3.00 32.41
C GLU A 29 -48.59 -1.81 31.86
N GLU A 30 -49.73 -1.54 32.48
CA GLU A 30 -50.65 -0.46 32.15
C GLU A 30 -50.76 0.53 33.32
N GLU A 31 -51.12 1.78 33.05
CA GLU A 31 -51.43 2.81 34.07
C GLU A 31 -50.26 3.33 34.93
N GLY A 32 -49.08 2.70 34.87
CA GLY A 32 -47.83 3.24 35.44
C GLY A 32 -47.69 3.13 36.96
N ASP A 33 -48.48 2.29 37.62
CA ASP A 33 -48.36 1.97 39.04
C ASP A 33 -47.05 1.23 39.33
N PHE A 34 -46.44 1.52 40.47
CA PHE A 34 -45.24 0.81 40.93
C PHE A 34 -45.12 0.85 42.46
N TYR A 35 -44.29 -0.04 43.00
CA TYR A 35 -43.86 0.05 44.40
C TYR A 35 -42.34 -0.05 44.51
N VAL A 36 -41.81 0.54 45.58
CA VAL A 36 -40.38 0.54 45.91
C VAL A 36 -40.08 -0.54 46.94
N VAL A 37 -38.86 -1.07 46.94
CA VAL A 37 -38.39 -2.02 47.94
C VAL A 37 -37.10 -1.50 48.57
N GLU A 38 -37.05 -1.40 49.90
CA GLU A 38 -35.84 -0.98 50.59
C GLU A 38 -34.73 -2.04 50.47
N ARG A 39 -33.51 -1.62 50.15
CA ARG A 39 -32.34 -2.51 50.09
C ARG A 39 -32.14 -3.27 51.41
N ARG A 40 -32.40 -2.61 52.55
CA ARG A 40 -32.29 -3.21 53.88
C ARG A 40 -33.27 -4.37 54.07
N TYR A 41 -34.49 -4.22 53.59
CA TYR A 41 -35.50 -5.28 53.63
C TYR A 41 -35.05 -6.51 52.84
N LEU A 42 -34.48 -6.33 51.63
CA LEU A 42 -33.96 -7.44 50.82
C LEU A 42 -32.87 -8.22 51.58
N VAL A 43 -31.95 -7.53 52.25
CA VAL A 43 -30.90 -8.15 53.05
C VAL A 43 -31.50 -8.92 54.23
N GLU A 44 -32.42 -8.33 54.98
CA GLU A 44 -33.04 -8.96 56.16
C GLU A 44 -33.82 -10.24 55.77
N VAL A 45 -34.59 -10.21 54.69
CA VAL A 45 -35.35 -11.36 54.20
C VAL A 45 -34.41 -12.50 53.75
N LEU A 46 -33.34 -12.17 53.03
CA LEU A 46 -32.36 -13.17 52.58
C LEU A 46 -31.59 -13.78 53.76
N CYS A 47 -31.14 -12.97 54.72
CA CYS A 47 -30.51 -13.47 55.95
C CYS A 47 -31.44 -14.41 56.72
N LEU A 48 -32.71 -14.04 56.90
CA LEU A 48 -33.67 -14.81 57.67
C LEU A 48 -34.05 -16.12 56.98
N ARG A 49 -34.33 -16.09 55.67
CA ARG A 49 -34.77 -17.29 54.93
C ARG A 49 -33.67 -18.32 54.74
N HIS A 50 -32.42 -17.89 54.70
CA HIS A 50 -31.29 -18.73 54.33
C HIS A 50 -30.26 -18.94 55.44
N GLU A 51 -30.46 -18.33 56.61
CA GLU A 51 -29.55 -18.40 57.77
C GLU A 51 -28.11 -18.01 57.40
N LEU A 52 -27.95 -17.01 56.53
CA LEU A 52 -26.65 -16.55 56.03
C LEU A 52 -26.12 -15.33 56.78
N ASP A 53 -24.79 -15.24 56.81
CA ASP A 53 -24.09 -14.07 57.32
C ASP A 53 -24.50 -12.80 56.54
N LYS A 54 -24.72 -11.71 57.30
CA LYS A 54 -25.21 -10.45 56.75
C LYS A 54 -24.26 -9.85 55.72
N ALA A 55 -22.94 -9.93 55.93
CA ALA A 55 -21.98 -9.36 55.01
C ALA A 55 -22.00 -10.10 53.66
N LEU A 56 -22.14 -11.43 53.66
CA LEU A 56 -22.29 -12.21 52.43
C LEU A 56 -23.53 -11.81 51.64
N VAL A 57 -24.67 -11.67 52.32
CA VAL A 57 -25.94 -11.24 51.69
C VAL A 57 -25.84 -9.83 51.13
N GLU A 58 -25.24 -8.89 51.88
CA GLU A 58 -25.01 -7.52 51.41
C GLU A 58 -24.16 -7.46 50.14
N GLN A 59 -23.14 -8.31 50.03
CA GLN A 59 -22.32 -8.43 48.82
C GLN A 59 -23.12 -9.01 47.64
N ALA A 60 -23.94 -10.04 47.87
CA ALA A 60 -24.78 -10.63 46.83
C ALA A 60 -25.84 -9.65 46.31
N VAL A 61 -26.52 -8.94 47.22
CA VAL A 61 -27.46 -7.87 46.88
C VAL A 61 -26.75 -6.74 46.14
N GLY A 62 -25.58 -6.31 46.62
CA GLY A 62 -24.78 -5.27 45.97
C GLY A 62 -24.32 -5.64 44.54
N LEU A 63 -23.96 -6.91 44.31
CA LEU A 63 -23.63 -7.39 42.96
C LEU A 63 -24.85 -7.34 42.03
N CYS A 64 -26.03 -7.74 42.52
CA CYS A 64 -27.26 -7.65 41.74
C CYS A 64 -27.66 -6.20 41.48
N GLU A 65 -27.51 -5.32 42.47
CA GLU A 65 -27.72 -3.87 42.34
C GLU A 65 -26.86 -3.29 41.22
N CYS A 66 -25.55 -3.57 41.26
CA CYS A 66 -24.58 -3.12 40.24
C CYS A 66 -24.94 -3.61 38.83
N LEU A 67 -25.38 -4.86 38.70
CA LEU A 67 -25.86 -5.40 37.42
C LEU A 67 -27.10 -4.66 36.93
N LEU A 68 -28.10 -4.45 37.78
CA LEU A 68 -29.35 -3.75 37.43
C LEU A 68 -29.11 -2.26 37.13
N GLU A 69 -28.20 -1.62 37.86
CA GLU A 69 -27.77 -0.25 37.60
C GLU A 69 -27.04 -0.14 36.24
N THR A 70 -26.14 -1.08 35.93
CA THR A 70 -25.45 -1.14 34.63
C THR A 70 -26.44 -1.31 33.47
N LEU A 71 -27.52 -2.06 33.67
CA LEU A 71 -28.61 -2.22 32.70
C LEU A 71 -29.55 -0.99 32.64
N SER A 72 -29.34 0.02 33.49
CA SER A 72 -30.18 1.22 33.61
C SER A 72 -31.67 0.89 33.87
N VAL A 73 -31.95 -0.18 34.61
CA VAL A 73 -33.33 -0.60 34.90
C VAL A 73 -33.88 -0.04 36.21
N LEU A 74 -33.01 0.47 37.09
CA LEU A 74 -33.38 1.07 38.37
C LEU A 74 -33.41 2.61 38.28
N ARG A 75 -34.36 3.22 38.99
CA ARG A 75 -34.45 4.68 39.16
C ARG A 75 -33.30 5.19 40.02
N SER A 76 -32.42 6.01 39.44
CA SER A 76 -31.23 6.52 40.13
C SER A 76 -31.56 7.37 41.37
N ASP A 77 -32.68 8.11 41.36
CA ASP A 77 -33.12 8.94 42.49
C ASP A 77 -33.59 8.13 43.69
N GLU A 78 -34.23 6.98 43.44
CA GLU A 78 -34.62 6.03 44.49
C GLU A 78 -33.45 5.18 44.97
N LEU A 79 -32.56 4.78 44.04
CA LEU A 79 -31.36 4.02 44.38
C LEU A 79 -30.45 4.82 45.33
N ALA A 80 -30.29 6.12 45.10
CA ALA A 80 -29.55 7.03 45.99
C ALA A 80 -30.12 7.11 47.42
N LYS A 81 -31.41 6.78 47.61
CA LYS A 81 -32.08 6.71 48.93
C LYS A 81 -31.98 5.31 49.56
N GLY A 82 -31.36 4.34 48.88
CA GLY A 82 -31.29 2.95 49.32
C GLY A 82 -32.52 2.12 48.94
N ASN A 83 -33.27 2.53 47.91
CA ASN A 83 -34.47 1.85 47.44
C ASN A 83 -34.27 1.28 46.04
N TRP A 84 -34.80 0.08 45.80
CA TRP A 84 -34.94 -0.47 44.45
C TRP A 84 -36.31 -0.10 43.90
N CYS A 85 -36.31 0.54 42.74
CA CYS A 85 -37.51 0.87 41.97
C CYS A 85 -37.20 0.75 40.49
N PHE A 86 -38.00 -0.02 39.74
CA PHE A 86 -37.83 -0.09 38.29
C PHE A 86 -38.25 1.21 37.61
N VAL A 87 -37.55 1.59 36.54
CA VAL A 87 -37.89 2.79 35.73
C VAL A 87 -39.16 2.60 34.88
N SER A 88 -39.50 1.35 34.56
CA SER A 88 -40.65 0.99 33.73
C SER A 88 -40.95 -0.50 33.79
N PHE A 89 -42.09 -0.93 33.24
CA PHE A 89 -42.39 -2.36 33.09
C PHE A 89 -41.41 -3.11 32.16
N PRO A 90 -40.99 -2.58 30.99
CA PRO A 90 -39.91 -3.19 30.20
C PRO A 90 -38.59 -3.36 30.97
N ALA A 91 -38.24 -2.40 31.83
CA ALA A 91 -37.06 -2.49 32.68
C ALA A 91 -37.18 -3.63 33.70
N GLN A 92 -38.36 -3.81 34.31
CA GLN A 92 -38.66 -4.97 35.14
C GLN A 92 -38.52 -6.28 34.36
N LEU A 93 -39.04 -6.36 33.13
CA LEU A 93 -38.95 -7.56 32.30
C LEU A 93 -37.49 -7.93 32.04
N LEU A 94 -36.66 -6.97 31.62
CA LEU A 94 -35.22 -7.19 31.41
C LEU A 94 -34.52 -7.66 32.68
N ALA A 95 -34.73 -6.96 33.80
CA ALA A 95 -34.18 -7.32 35.10
C ALA A 95 -34.52 -8.76 35.49
N THR A 96 -35.80 -9.10 35.39
CA THR A 96 -36.31 -10.42 35.76
C THR A 96 -35.77 -11.49 34.82
N SER A 97 -35.68 -11.25 33.52
CA SER A 97 -35.10 -12.20 32.56
C SER A 97 -33.64 -12.50 32.86
N VAL A 98 -32.81 -11.48 33.12
CA VAL A 98 -31.38 -11.65 33.42
C VAL A 98 -31.19 -12.40 34.74
N LEU A 99 -31.87 -11.96 35.81
CA LEU A 99 -31.75 -12.59 37.13
C LEU A 99 -32.29 -14.03 37.13
N THR A 100 -33.40 -14.28 36.43
CA THR A 100 -33.95 -15.63 36.28
C THR A 100 -32.96 -16.55 35.57
N ALA A 101 -32.34 -16.08 34.49
CA ALA A 101 -31.32 -16.83 33.77
C ALA A 101 -30.08 -17.14 34.64
N MET A 102 -29.70 -16.25 35.56
CA MET A 102 -28.63 -16.50 36.54
C MET A 102 -29.05 -17.49 37.64
N SER A 103 -30.33 -17.50 38.01
CA SER A 103 -30.90 -18.35 39.06
C SER A 103 -31.20 -19.80 38.61
N ASP A 104 -31.24 -20.04 37.30
CA ASP A 104 -31.56 -21.32 36.70
C ASP A 104 -30.33 -21.96 36.03
N GLY A 105 -30.04 -23.21 36.40
CA GLY A 105 -28.91 -23.95 35.86
C GLY A 105 -29.04 -24.34 34.39
N ASP A 106 -30.27 -24.36 33.88
CA ASP A 106 -30.59 -24.77 32.52
C ASP A 106 -30.80 -23.57 31.58
N SER A 107 -30.97 -22.37 32.12
CA SER A 107 -31.13 -21.14 31.35
C SER A 107 -29.79 -20.56 30.88
N ARG A 108 -29.73 -20.08 29.63
CA ARG A 108 -28.59 -19.34 29.06
C ARG A 108 -29.11 -18.21 28.18
N LEU A 109 -28.42 -17.07 28.17
CA LEU A 109 -28.72 -15.97 27.23
C LEU A 109 -28.27 -16.30 25.79
N PHE A 110 -27.31 -17.20 25.64
CA PHE A 110 -26.77 -17.66 24.35
C PHE A 110 -26.63 -19.18 24.34
N ALA A 111 -26.67 -19.80 23.16
CA ALA A 111 -26.39 -21.23 23.02
C ALA A 111 -24.99 -21.59 23.57
N SER A 112 -24.83 -22.81 24.12
CA SER A 112 -23.63 -23.23 24.86
C SER A 112 -22.30 -23.16 24.09
N ASN A 113 -22.34 -23.08 22.76
CA ASN A 113 -21.17 -22.93 21.87
C ASN A 113 -21.23 -21.64 21.06
N PHE A 114 -22.04 -20.66 21.48
CA PHE A 114 -22.26 -19.45 20.72
C PHE A 114 -20.95 -18.71 20.47
N TRP A 115 -20.08 -18.58 21.48
CA TRP A 115 -18.80 -17.85 21.43
C TRP A 115 -17.60 -18.65 20.89
N ASN A 116 -17.79 -19.90 20.48
CA ASN A 116 -16.70 -20.66 19.85
C ASN A 116 -16.44 -20.11 18.43
N THR A 117 -15.17 -19.84 18.12
CA THR A 117 -14.73 -19.29 16.83
C THR A 117 -14.08 -20.33 15.91
N GLN A 118 -13.80 -21.54 16.42
CA GLN A 118 -13.20 -22.62 15.66
C GLN A 118 -14.24 -23.37 14.83
N GLY A 119 -14.01 -23.48 13.52
CA GLY A 119 -14.84 -24.28 12.62
C GLY A 119 -16.26 -23.76 12.40
N ILE A 120 -16.53 -22.48 12.69
CA ILE A 120 -17.84 -21.84 12.46
C ILE A 120 -17.85 -21.02 11.16
N ASP A 121 -19.04 -20.92 10.55
CA ASP A 121 -19.26 -20.10 9.37
C ASP A 121 -19.19 -18.59 9.67
N ASP A 122 -19.10 -17.79 8.60
CA ASP A 122 -19.02 -16.34 8.72
C ASP A 122 -20.31 -15.70 9.27
N ALA A 123 -21.48 -16.29 8.97
CA ALA A 123 -22.76 -15.80 9.49
C ALA A 123 -22.84 -15.87 11.03
N LYS A 124 -22.28 -16.91 11.64
CA LYS A 124 -22.20 -17.02 13.10
C LYS A 124 -21.17 -16.06 13.69
N LYS A 125 -20.04 -15.82 13.01
CA LYS A 125 -19.06 -14.80 13.42
C LYS A 125 -19.67 -13.39 13.39
N ASP A 126 -20.51 -13.11 12.41
CA ASP A 126 -21.21 -11.82 12.30
C ASP A 126 -22.21 -11.64 13.45
N LYS A 127 -22.98 -12.69 13.80
CA LYS A 127 -23.85 -12.64 14.99
C LYS A 127 -23.09 -12.36 16.28
N GLN A 128 -21.93 -13.01 16.47
CA GLN A 128 -21.06 -12.75 17.63
C GLN A 128 -20.57 -11.29 17.62
N ARG A 129 -20.14 -10.78 16.46
CA ARG A 129 -19.72 -9.39 16.28
C ARG A 129 -20.83 -8.42 16.63
N ASP A 130 -22.05 -8.63 16.16
CA ASP A 130 -23.17 -7.70 16.38
C ASP A 130 -23.54 -7.57 17.85
N VAL A 131 -23.52 -8.69 18.59
CA VAL A 131 -23.71 -8.67 20.05
C VAL A 131 -22.62 -7.84 20.73
N LEU A 132 -21.35 -8.08 20.39
CA LEU A 132 -20.23 -7.34 20.97
C LEU A 132 -20.24 -5.87 20.58
N HIS A 133 -20.65 -5.55 19.34
CA HIS A 133 -20.80 -4.19 18.86
C HIS A 133 -21.82 -3.41 19.69
N VAL A 134 -23.01 -3.97 19.91
CA VAL A 134 -24.05 -3.34 20.74
C VAL A 134 -23.53 -3.08 22.15
N ILE A 135 -22.90 -4.09 22.78
CA ILE A 135 -22.43 -3.98 24.17
C ILE A 135 -21.31 -2.94 24.30
N GLU A 136 -20.28 -3.01 23.44
CA GLU A 136 -19.11 -2.15 23.57
C GLU A 136 -19.38 -0.72 23.08
N GLN A 137 -20.26 -0.54 22.10
CA GLN A 137 -20.71 0.80 21.69
C GLN A 137 -21.51 1.46 22.83
N ALA A 138 -22.44 0.74 23.46
CA ALA A 138 -23.18 1.25 24.61
C ALA A 138 -22.26 1.58 25.79
N ARG A 139 -21.26 0.73 26.08
CA ARG A 139 -20.26 0.98 27.13
C ARG A 139 -19.46 2.25 26.86
N LEU A 140 -19.11 2.52 25.61
CA LEU A 140 -18.39 3.74 25.24
C LEU A 140 -19.29 4.99 25.32
N GLU A 141 -20.48 4.94 24.71
CA GLU A 141 -21.38 6.09 24.59
C GLU A 141 -22.01 6.51 25.92
N HIS A 142 -22.34 5.56 26.78
CA HIS A 142 -23.03 5.81 28.05
C HIS A 142 -22.08 5.90 29.25
N HIS A 143 -20.77 5.91 29.03
CA HIS A 143 -19.82 6.16 30.10
C HIS A 143 -19.94 7.59 30.62
N THR A 144 -20.27 7.78 31.89
CA THR A 144 -20.59 9.09 32.50
C THR A 144 -19.49 10.14 32.35
N GLY A 145 -18.21 9.73 32.25
CA GLY A 145 -17.07 10.62 32.00
C GLY A 145 -16.56 10.66 30.56
N SER A 146 -17.22 9.98 29.62
CA SER A 146 -16.75 9.80 28.23
C SER A 146 -15.31 9.26 28.09
N ASP A 147 -14.84 8.50 29.09
CA ASP A 147 -13.49 7.94 29.19
C ASP A 147 -13.55 6.43 29.48
N ALA A 148 -14.38 5.72 28.71
CA ALA A 148 -14.41 4.27 28.78
C ALA A 148 -13.02 3.70 28.42
N GLN A 149 -12.45 2.89 29.31
CA GLN A 149 -11.13 2.32 29.05
C GLN A 149 -11.19 1.18 28.02
N PRO A 150 -10.18 1.03 27.15
CA PRO A 150 -10.09 -0.10 26.23
C PRO A 150 -9.90 -1.40 27.01
N ILE A 151 -10.51 -2.47 26.51
CA ILE A 151 -10.37 -3.83 27.07
C ILE A 151 -9.62 -4.76 26.12
N ARG A 152 -9.24 -4.24 24.95
CA ARG A 152 -8.52 -4.97 23.90
C ARG A 152 -7.35 -4.12 23.42
N PHE A 153 -6.20 -4.75 23.23
CA PHE A 153 -4.97 -4.09 22.80
C PHE A 153 -4.45 -4.77 21.54
N CYS A 154 -3.91 -3.99 20.62
CA CYS A 154 -3.37 -4.47 19.36
C CYS A 154 -2.05 -3.77 19.05
N TYR A 155 -1.07 -4.55 18.63
CA TYR A 155 0.22 -4.06 18.15
C TYR A 155 0.28 -4.32 16.65
N VAL A 156 0.58 -3.29 15.87
CA VAL A 156 0.51 -3.35 14.41
C VAL A 156 1.80 -2.83 13.80
N ALA A 157 2.33 -3.56 12.83
CA ALA A 157 3.41 -3.11 11.97
C ALA A 157 2.86 -2.81 10.58
N TRP A 158 3.08 -1.60 10.07
CA TRP A 158 2.76 -1.20 8.70
C TRP A 158 4.01 -0.82 7.94
N SER A 159 3.96 -1.00 6.62
CA SER A 159 5.02 -0.62 5.71
C SER A 159 4.60 0.53 4.80
N ILE A 160 5.58 1.33 4.40
CA ILE A 160 5.46 2.29 3.30
C ILE A 160 6.42 1.83 2.19
N ILE A 161 5.84 1.36 1.09
CA ILE A 161 6.55 1.12 -0.17
C ILE A 161 6.13 2.24 -1.12
N LYS A 162 7.06 3.15 -1.43
CA LYS A 162 6.84 4.30 -2.32
C LYS A 162 7.55 4.10 -3.65
N LEU A 163 6.83 4.10 -4.77
CA LEU A 163 7.41 4.04 -6.12
C LEU A 163 6.70 5.03 -7.03
N ASP A 164 7.47 5.82 -7.79
CA ASP A 164 6.99 6.87 -8.69
C ASP A 164 5.97 7.81 -8.02
N SER A 165 6.25 8.21 -6.77
CA SER A 165 5.34 9.03 -5.95
C SER A 165 3.95 8.41 -5.73
N LYS A 166 3.88 7.07 -5.70
CA LYS A 166 2.69 6.30 -5.31
C LYS A 166 3.04 5.40 -4.14
N ILE A 167 2.07 5.12 -3.30
CA ILE A 167 2.22 4.21 -2.15
C ILE A 167 1.48 2.91 -2.46
N LEU A 168 2.10 1.78 -2.12
CA LEU A 168 1.50 0.46 -2.30
C LEU A 168 0.56 0.14 -1.15
N PHE A 169 -0.63 -0.33 -1.51
CA PHE A 169 -1.64 -0.83 -0.59
C PHE A 169 -2.03 -2.27 -0.93
N TYR A 170 -2.65 -2.93 0.03
CA TYR A 170 -3.19 -4.27 -0.10
C TYR A 170 -4.66 -4.31 0.28
N GLN A 171 -5.47 -5.00 -0.52
CA GLN A 171 -6.89 -5.15 -0.29
C GLN A 171 -7.14 -5.98 0.98
N ARG A 172 -7.93 -5.44 1.90
CA ARG A 172 -8.25 -6.11 3.17
C ARG A 172 -9.17 -7.31 2.91
N GLU A 173 -9.04 -8.38 3.70
CA GLU A 173 -9.91 -9.57 3.55
C GLU A 173 -11.41 -9.31 3.76
N ASP A 174 -11.76 -8.21 4.44
CA ASP A 174 -13.13 -7.85 4.81
C ASP A 174 -13.78 -6.84 3.83
N THR A 175 -13.15 -6.62 2.66
CA THR A 175 -13.69 -5.72 1.63
C THR A 175 -15.02 -6.23 1.10
N HIS A 176 -16.00 -5.33 1.02
CA HIS A 176 -17.35 -5.56 0.48
C HIS A 176 -18.30 -6.48 1.27
N LYS A 177 -17.88 -7.16 2.35
CA LYS A 177 -18.81 -8.00 3.14
C LYS A 177 -19.88 -7.21 3.90
N ARG A 178 -19.67 -5.92 4.18
CA ARG A 178 -20.38 -5.25 5.29
C ARG A 178 -21.02 -3.89 5.00
N PHE A 179 -21.17 -3.47 3.73
CA PHE A 179 -21.81 -2.20 3.31
C PHE A 179 -21.27 -0.89 3.94
N ASP A 180 -20.26 -0.95 4.81
CA ASP A 180 -19.57 0.20 5.40
C ASP A 180 -18.52 0.73 4.42
N LYS A 181 -19.00 1.50 3.44
CA LYS A 181 -18.14 2.19 2.45
C LYS A 181 -17.23 3.24 3.09
N ALA A 182 -17.44 3.62 4.35
CA ALA A 182 -16.67 4.67 5.01
C ALA A 182 -15.38 4.14 5.66
N ALA A 183 -15.29 2.84 5.92
CA ALA A 183 -14.12 2.26 6.56
C ALA A 183 -12.88 2.30 5.65
N GLY A 184 -13.04 1.97 4.37
CA GLY A 184 -11.94 1.84 3.41
C GLY A 184 -11.49 0.40 3.21
N ASP A 185 -11.07 0.10 1.98
CA ASP A 185 -10.91 -1.26 1.46
C ASP A 185 -9.44 -1.68 1.32
N TYR A 186 -8.52 -0.71 1.34
CA TYR A 186 -7.10 -0.94 1.06
C TYR A 186 -6.22 -0.47 2.22
N GLY A 187 -5.57 -1.40 2.92
CA GLY A 187 -4.63 -1.09 4.01
C GLY A 187 -3.19 -0.96 3.50
N LEU A 188 -2.31 -0.31 4.28
CA LEU A 188 -0.87 -0.44 4.07
C LEU A 188 -0.47 -1.91 4.27
N LEU A 189 0.54 -2.38 3.54
CA LEU A 189 1.03 -3.75 3.75
C LEU A 189 1.57 -3.88 5.18
N GLY A 190 1.16 -4.94 5.86
CA GLY A 190 1.42 -5.12 7.28
C GLY A 190 0.19 -5.57 8.05
N GLY A 191 0.38 -5.89 9.32
CA GLY A 191 -0.66 -6.50 10.11
C GLY A 191 -0.35 -6.56 11.60
N ARG A 192 -1.13 -7.38 12.29
CA ARG A 192 -1.14 -7.44 13.75
C ARG A 192 -0.08 -8.42 14.24
N CYS A 193 0.63 -8.04 15.29
CA CYS A 193 1.52 -8.94 16.02
C CYS A 193 0.73 -10.12 16.58
N ASN A 194 1.24 -11.33 16.38
CA ASN A 194 0.69 -12.56 16.95
C ASN A 194 1.73 -13.30 17.80
N GLN A 195 1.36 -14.46 18.35
CA GLN A 195 2.23 -15.24 19.24
C GLN A 195 3.51 -15.77 18.56
N THR A 196 3.50 -15.90 17.23
CA THR A 196 4.65 -16.44 16.48
C THR A 196 5.68 -15.37 16.11
N ASP A 197 5.30 -14.09 16.22
CA ASP A 197 6.19 -12.96 15.93
C ASP A 197 7.12 -12.63 17.10
N VAL A 198 6.70 -12.97 18.32
CA VAL A 198 7.36 -12.55 19.57
C VAL A 198 8.46 -13.54 19.94
N GLY A 199 9.70 -13.05 20.01
CA GLY A 199 10.87 -13.85 20.32
C GLY A 199 11.10 -14.00 21.84
N GLY A 200 11.85 -15.04 22.23
CA GLY A 200 12.45 -15.10 23.58
C GLY A 200 11.51 -15.42 24.75
N MET A 201 10.21 -15.64 24.53
CA MET A 201 9.27 -16.05 25.58
C MET A 201 8.80 -17.50 25.40
N SER A 202 9.25 -18.39 26.29
CA SER A 202 8.78 -19.79 26.33
C SER A 202 7.48 -19.98 27.10
N ASP A 203 7.15 -19.07 28.03
CA ASP A 203 5.90 -19.13 28.80
C ASP A 203 4.74 -18.53 28.00
N LYS A 204 3.81 -19.41 27.61
CA LYS A 204 2.61 -19.04 26.84
C LYS A 204 1.66 -18.14 27.63
N ALA A 205 1.55 -18.31 28.94
CA ALA A 205 0.64 -17.49 29.75
C ALA A 205 1.16 -16.04 29.81
N ALA A 206 2.44 -15.87 30.11
CA ALA A 206 3.10 -14.57 30.10
C ALA A 206 3.04 -13.89 28.73
N LEU A 207 3.27 -14.63 27.64
CA LEU A 207 3.15 -14.11 26.27
C LEU A 207 1.74 -13.60 25.96
N LEU A 208 0.70 -14.38 26.28
CA LEU A 208 -0.68 -13.96 26.05
C LEU A 208 -1.04 -12.74 26.88
N GLN A 209 -0.61 -12.67 28.15
CA GLN A 209 -0.80 -11.52 29.01
C GLN A 209 -0.12 -10.27 28.44
N ALA A 210 1.12 -10.40 27.93
CA ALA A 210 1.85 -9.31 27.31
C ALA A 210 1.13 -8.80 26.04
N LEU A 211 0.74 -9.69 25.14
CA LEU A 211 -0.01 -9.36 23.91
C LEU A 211 -1.36 -8.69 24.20
N GLN A 212 -1.98 -9.01 25.34
CA GLN A 212 -3.27 -8.47 25.78
C GLN A 212 -3.14 -7.34 26.80
N SER A 213 -1.95 -6.76 26.95
CA SER A 213 -1.71 -5.63 27.85
C SER A 213 -1.53 -4.32 27.09
N ALA A 214 -1.80 -3.21 27.75
CA ALA A 214 -1.55 -1.88 27.22
C ALA A 214 -0.03 -1.59 27.18
N ASN A 215 0.42 -0.96 26.09
CA ASN A 215 1.72 -0.30 25.97
C ASN A 215 2.95 -1.16 26.34
N CYS A 216 2.90 -2.46 26.07
CA CYS A 216 3.96 -3.41 26.37
C CYS A 216 5.15 -3.19 25.44
N GLN A 217 6.28 -2.73 26.00
CA GLN A 217 7.49 -2.48 25.21
C GLN A 217 8.04 -3.75 24.57
N LEU A 218 7.98 -4.88 25.28
CA LEU A 218 8.43 -6.18 24.76
C LEU A 218 7.76 -6.53 23.43
N ILE A 219 6.44 -6.32 23.32
CA ILE A 219 5.70 -6.60 22.09
C ILE A 219 6.05 -5.59 20.99
N LYS A 220 6.29 -4.32 21.35
CA LYS A 220 6.71 -3.29 20.38
C LYS A 220 8.07 -3.58 19.77
N ASP A 221 9.00 -4.13 20.56
CA ASP A 221 10.35 -4.46 20.11
C ASP A 221 10.34 -5.58 19.05
N ASP A 222 9.31 -6.42 19.02
CA ASP A 222 9.12 -7.50 18.05
C ASP A 222 8.25 -7.13 16.83
N LEU A 223 7.72 -5.89 16.75
CA LEU A 223 7.02 -5.41 15.54
C LEU A 223 7.82 -5.53 14.23
N PRO A 224 9.16 -5.42 14.22
CA PRO A 224 9.96 -5.76 13.04
C PRO A 224 9.77 -7.21 12.55
N GLN A 225 9.53 -8.19 13.43
CA GLN A 225 9.23 -9.57 13.00
C GLN A 225 7.84 -9.67 12.41
N THR A 226 6.85 -9.00 13.01
CA THR A 226 5.51 -8.87 12.42
C THR A 226 5.58 -8.29 11.01
N LEU A 227 6.32 -7.20 10.82
CA LEU A 227 6.51 -6.59 9.49
C LEU A 227 7.06 -7.62 8.47
N ARG A 228 8.06 -8.41 8.88
CA ARG A 228 8.69 -9.41 8.01
C ARG A 228 7.72 -10.51 7.59
N ARG A 229 6.91 -11.01 8.52
CA ARG A 229 5.89 -12.02 8.23
C ARG A 229 4.84 -11.47 7.28
N GLU A 230 4.30 -10.30 7.57
CA GLU A 230 3.20 -9.70 6.80
C GLU A 230 3.65 -9.34 5.38
N LEU A 231 4.83 -8.73 5.19
CA LEU A 231 5.37 -8.45 3.85
C LEU A 231 5.61 -9.74 3.02
N ARG A 232 5.97 -10.84 3.68
CA ARG A 232 6.08 -12.15 3.03
C ARG A 232 4.71 -12.72 2.65
N GLU A 233 3.71 -12.59 3.52
CA GLU A 233 2.37 -13.14 3.30
C GLU A 233 1.60 -12.34 2.22
N GLU A 234 1.63 -11.01 2.28
CA GLU A 234 0.85 -10.13 1.41
C GLU A 234 1.52 -9.83 0.07
N ALA A 235 2.85 -9.64 0.06
CA ALA A 235 3.61 -9.30 -1.15
C ALA A 235 4.62 -10.36 -1.60
N GLY A 236 4.89 -11.40 -0.80
CA GLY A 236 5.92 -12.40 -1.12
C GLY A 236 7.36 -11.90 -0.92
N LEU A 237 7.56 -10.75 -0.28
CA LEU A 237 8.88 -10.15 -0.13
C LEU A 237 9.67 -10.84 0.98
N LEU A 238 10.94 -11.19 0.69
CA LEU A 238 11.86 -11.83 1.62
C LEU A 238 12.82 -10.80 2.19
N PHE A 239 12.92 -10.72 3.50
CA PHE A 239 13.85 -9.83 4.19
C PHE A 239 15.31 -10.20 3.84
N ASP A 240 16.19 -9.20 3.78
CA ASP A 240 17.61 -9.28 3.35
C ASP A 240 17.85 -9.66 1.87
N GLU A 241 16.90 -10.32 1.20
CA GLU A 241 16.99 -10.60 -0.24
C GLU A 241 16.29 -9.53 -1.08
N HIS A 242 15.03 -9.22 -0.74
CA HIS A 242 14.19 -8.31 -1.50
C HIS A 242 14.18 -6.90 -0.90
N TYR A 243 14.42 -6.75 0.40
CA TYR A 243 14.32 -5.44 1.04
C TYR A 243 15.07 -5.35 2.36
N ALA A 244 15.41 -4.11 2.70
CA ALA A 244 15.67 -3.62 4.04
C ALA A 244 14.55 -2.66 4.47
N PHE A 245 14.53 -2.29 5.75
CA PHE A 245 13.56 -1.32 6.25
C PHE A 245 14.15 -0.46 7.36
N GLN A 246 13.55 0.71 7.53
CA GLN A 246 13.87 1.64 8.61
C GLN A 246 12.57 2.05 9.30
N HIS A 247 12.63 2.27 10.62
CA HIS A 247 11.50 2.85 11.33
C HIS A 247 11.27 4.27 10.83
N TRP A 248 10.03 4.57 10.46
CA TRP A 248 9.65 5.92 10.06
C TRP A 248 8.93 6.63 11.20
N ARG A 249 7.92 5.98 11.78
CA ARG A 249 7.04 6.61 12.77
C ARG A 249 6.37 5.61 13.68
N SER A 250 6.22 5.97 14.95
CA SER A 250 5.27 5.32 15.87
C SER A 250 4.12 6.28 16.09
N LEU A 251 2.90 5.81 15.82
CA LEU A 251 1.71 6.63 15.99
C LEU A 251 1.35 6.76 17.47
N LYS A 252 0.65 7.84 17.82
CA LYS A 252 -0.05 7.90 19.11
C LYS A 252 -1.05 6.73 19.24
N PRO A 253 -1.30 6.22 20.46
CA PRO A 253 -2.29 5.16 20.64
C PRO A 253 -3.63 5.54 20.04
N TYR A 254 -4.13 4.71 19.14
CA TYR A 254 -5.38 4.95 18.42
C TYR A 254 -6.50 4.11 19.05
N ARG A 255 -7.63 4.72 19.40
CA ARG A 255 -8.76 4.03 20.03
C ARG A 255 -9.97 4.00 19.12
N GLN A 256 -10.57 2.82 18.97
CA GLN A 256 -11.83 2.67 18.24
C GLN A 256 -12.58 1.42 18.72
N VAL A 257 -13.91 1.49 18.73
CA VAL A 257 -14.77 0.29 18.82
C VAL A 257 -14.67 -0.43 17.48
N GLN A 258 -13.82 -1.46 17.44
CA GLN A 258 -13.48 -2.15 16.21
C GLN A 258 -12.93 -3.56 16.48
N GLY A 259 -12.93 -4.37 15.43
CA GLY A 259 -12.32 -5.69 15.40
C GLY A 259 -12.87 -6.51 14.25
N ALA A 260 -12.03 -7.38 13.68
CA ALA A 260 -12.47 -8.31 12.66
C ALA A 260 -13.32 -9.42 13.30
N ALA A 261 -14.51 -9.64 12.74
CA ALA A 261 -15.39 -10.75 13.11
C ALA A 261 -15.67 -10.72 14.65
N PRO A 262 -15.55 -11.81 15.46
CA PRO A 262 -15.97 -11.77 16.86
C PRO A 262 -14.98 -11.10 17.83
N ASN A 263 -14.03 -10.31 17.32
CA ASN A 263 -13.03 -9.63 18.14
C ASN A 263 -13.37 -8.15 18.37
N HIS A 264 -14.66 -7.81 18.33
CA HIS A 264 -15.13 -6.42 18.33
C HIS A 264 -15.19 -5.88 19.75
N ALA A 265 -14.41 -4.83 20.05
CA ALA A 265 -14.44 -4.14 21.33
C ALA A 265 -13.81 -2.75 21.21
N LEU A 266 -13.96 -1.91 22.25
CA LEU A 266 -13.11 -0.72 22.36
C LEU A 266 -11.66 -1.18 22.46
N THR A 267 -10.94 -0.97 21.36
CA THR A 267 -9.58 -1.43 21.16
C THR A 267 -8.64 -0.25 21.12
N GLU A 268 -7.49 -0.38 21.78
CA GLU A 268 -6.37 0.53 21.62
C GLU A 268 -5.27 -0.10 20.77
N TYR A 269 -4.83 0.63 19.75
CA TYR A 269 -3.86 0.20 18.76
C TYR A 269 -2.53 0.94 18.97
N TYR A 270 -1.44 0.17 18.97
CA TYR A 270 -0.06 0.64 18.98
C TYR A 270 0.56 0.35 17.62
N LEU A 271 0.70 1.37 16.78
CA LEU A 271 1.15 1.21 15.40
C LEU A 271 2.58 1.71 15.24
N ALA A 272 3.43 0.88 14.64
CA ALA A 272 4.74 1.27 14.11
C ALA A 272 4.73 1.18 12.59
N ILE A 273 5.24 2.21 11.93
CA ILE A 273 5.30 2.32 10.47
C ILE A 273 6.76 2.33 10.05
N PHE A 274 7.08 1.52 9.05
CA PHE A 274 8.41 1.32 8.53
C PHE A 274 8.48 1.73 7.06
N GLN A 275 9.52 2.48 6.70
CA GLN A 275 9.85 2.74 5.31
C GLN A 275 10.61 1.53 4.76
N ILE A 276 10.21 1.06 3.59
CA ILE A 276 10.86 -0.06 2.90
C ILE A 276 11.86 0.47 1.87
N GLU A 277 13.04 -0.15 1.84
CA GLU A 277 14.06 0.01 0.81
C GLU A 277 14.21 -1.32 0.08
N LEU A 278 13.81 -1.35 -1.20
CA LEU A 278 13.86 -2.53 -2.05
C LEU A 278 15.25 -2.69 -2.66
N THR A 279 15.71 -3.93 -2.74
CA THR A 279 16.82 -4.31 -3.63
C THR A 279 16.32 -4.30 -5.08
N LEU A 280 17.24 -4.42 -6.06
CA LEU A 280 16.82 -4.60 -7.45
C LEU A 280 15.95 -5.85 -7.59
N GLU A 281 16.38 -6.96 -7.00
CA GLU A 281 15.64 -8.22 -7.00
C GLU A 281 14.26 -8.04 -6.39
N GLY A 282 14.15 -7.36 -5.24
CA GLY A 282 12.86 -7.08 -4.61
C GLY A 282 11.95 -6.19 -5.44
N TYR A 283 12.50 -5.14 -6.07
CA TYR A 283 11.75 -4.27 -6.98
C TYR A 283 11.20 -5.07 -8.16
N LEU A 284 12.04 -5.85 -8.85
CA LEU A 284 11.61 -6.65 -10.01
C LEU A 284 10.57 -7.70 -9.62
N PHE A 285 10.79 -8.40 -8.52
CA PHE A 285 9.85 -9.37 -7.98
C PHE A 285 8.50 -8.71 -7.67
N LEU A 286 8.51 -7.54 -7.01
CA LEU A 286 7.30 -6.81 -6.64
C LEU A 286 6.51 -6.34 -7.89
N GLN A 287 7.19 -5.84 -8.91
CA GLN A 287 6.53 -5.45 -10.17
C GLN A 287 5.80 -6.63 -10.82
N GLN A 288 6.45 -7.81 -10.86
CA GLN A 288 5.80 -9.03 -11.36
C GLN A 288 4.63 -9.47 -10.50
N ARG A 289 4.75 -9.33 -9.16
CA ARG A 289 3.70 -9.69 -8.21
C ARG A 289 2.47 -8.81 -8.40
N ILE A 290 2.65 -7.50 -8.51
CA ILE A 290 1.57 -6.52 -8.71
C ILE A 290 0.84 -6.77 -10.03
N ALA A 291 1.57 -7.16 -11.09
CA ALA A 291 0.93 -7.51 -12.36
C ALA A 291 0.03 -8.77 -12.30
N LYS A 292 0.16 -9.60 -11.25
CA LYS A 292 -0.55 -10.87 -11.09
C LYS A 292 -1.54 -10.90 -9.93
N ASP A 293 -1.42 -10.01 -8.95
CA ASP A 293 -2.24 -9.99 -7.73
C ASP A 293 -3.06 -8.69 -7.65
N GLU A 294 -4.33 -8.78 -8.04
CA GLU A 294 -5.25 -7.62 -8.11
C GLU A 294 -5.53 -6.97 -6.74
N ARG A 295 -5.17 -7.65 -5.63
CA ARG A 295 -5.29 -7.10 -4.28
C ARG A 295 -4.26 -6.01 -4.01
N LEU A 296 -3.14 -6.01 -4.72
CA LEU A 296 -2.12 -4.96 -4.60
C LEU A 296 -2.51 -3.77 -5.46
N ALA A 297 -2.55 -2.58 -4.86
CA ALA A 297 -2.98 -1.37 -5.54
C ALA A 297 -2.05 -0.20 -5.24
N TRP A 298 -1.67 0.53 -6.30
CA TRP A 298 -0.98 1.81 -6.18
C TRP A 298 -1.97 2.94 -5.99
N LEU A 299 -1.78 3.75 -4.95
CA LEU A 299 -2.49 5.01 -4.76
C LEU A 299 -1.51 6.17 -4.87
N THR A 300 -1.86 7.20 -5.64
CA THR A 300 -1.05 8.42 -5.72
C THR A 300 -1.18 9.24 -4.43
N LEU A 301 -0.24 10.14 -4.20
CA LEU A 301 -0.33 11.07 -3.07
C LEU A 301 -1.60 11.95 -3.15
N THR A 302 -2.05 12.28 -4.36
CA THR A 302 -3.32 13.00 -4.57
C THR A 302 -4.54 12.15 -4.22
N ASP A 303 -4.52 10.84 -4.49
CA ASP A 303 -5.60 9.93 -4.07
C ASP A 303 -5.66 9.83 -2.54
N ILE A 304 -4.51 9.79 -1.87
CA ILE A 304 -4.41 9.80 -0.40
C ILE A 304 -4.96 11.10 0.18
N GLU A 305 -4.64 12.25 -0.43
CA GLU A 305 -5.20 13.55 -0.03
C GLU A 305 -6.73 13.60 -0.18
N ARG A 306 -7.24 13.09 -1.30
CA ARG A 306 -8.69 13.03 -1.55
C ARG A 306 -9.39 11.99 -0.66
N GLY A 307 -8.66 10.97 -0.19
CA GLY A 307 -9.19 9.86 0.59
C GLY A 307 -9.92 8.79 -0.24
N GLU A 308 -9.81 8.86 -1.56
CA GLU A 308 -10.32 7.87 -2.51
C GLU A 308 -9.60 8.04 -3.85
N SER A 309 -9.40 6.96 -4.60
CA SER A 309 -8.89 7.00 -5.97
C SER A 309 -9.99 7.26 -7.00
N SER A 310 -9.62 7.60 -8.24
CA SER A 310 -10.59 7.82 -9.33
C SER A 310 -11.37 6.55 -9.71
N ASP A 311 -10.84 5.37 -9.43
CA ASP A 311 -11.48 4.08 -9.61
C ASP A 311 -12.19 3.57 -8.33
N GLY A 312 -12.33 4.43 -7.30
CA GLY A 312 -13.15 4.16 -6.12
C GLY A 312 -12.47 3.35 -5.00
N LYS A 313 -11.14 3.19 -5.04
CA LYS A 313 -10.38 2.54 -3.96
C LYS A 313 -10.19 3.52 -2.81
N ILE A 314 -10.54 3.08 -1.61
CA ILE A 314 -10.51 3.92 -0.41
C ILE A 314 -9.42 3.39 0.54
N PRO A 315 -8.40 4.21 0.90
CA PRO A 315 -7.34 3.79 1.81
C PRO A 315 -7.81 3.72 3.28
N TYR A 316 -7.56 2.58 3.91
CA TYR A 316 -7.81 2.29 5.32
C TYR A 316 -6.64 2.78 6.19
N ILE A 317 -6.48 4.09 6.32
CA ILE A 317 -5.35 4.72 7.04
C ILE A 317 -5.78 5.79 8.04
N LYS A 318 -7.01 5.70 8.57
CA LYS A 318 -7.54 6.69 9.52
C LYS A 318 -6.63 6.91 10.73
N ALA A 319 -6.04 5.84 11.29
CA ALA A 319 -5.10 5.97 12.41
C ALA A 319 -3.88 6.83 12.06
N LEU A 320 -3.34 6.68 10.85
CA LEU A 320 -2.23 7.50 10.36
C LEU A 320 -2.68 8.94 10.12
N TYR A 321 -3.84 9.15 9.53
CA TYR A 321 -4.42 10.48 9.33
C TYR A 321 -4.65 11.24 10.65
N ASP A 322 -5.19 10.56 11.66
CA ASP A 322 -5.45 11.14 12.98
C ASP A 322 -4.15 11.48 13.73
N ASP A 323 -3.03 10.80 13.45
CA ASP A 323 -1.71 11.16 13.99
C ASP A 323 -1.23 12.53 13.49
N PHE A 324 -1.70 12.94 12.30
CA PHE A 324 -1.55 14.29 11.75
C PHE A 324 -2.71 15.22 12.12
N ALA A 325 -3.43 14.94 13.22
CA ALA A 325 -4.56 15.72 13.71
C ALA A 325 -5.69 15.91 12.69
N GLY A 326 -5.82 14.98 11.74
CA GLY A 326 -6.78 15.10 10.65
C GLY A 326 -6.37 16.10 9.56
N ASP A 327 -5.08 16.37 9.37
CA ASP A 327 -4.57 17.17 8.25
C ASP A 327 -4.01 16.26 7.13
N ARG A 328 -4.74 16.17 6.03
CA ARG A 328 -4.38 15.30 4.90
C ARG A 328 -3.21 15.86 4.11
N SER A 329 -3.14 17.17 3.98
CA SER A 329 -2.06 17.84 3.27
C SER A 329 -0.74 17.69 4.04
N ALA A 330 -0.78 17.75 5.38
CA ALA A 330 0.39 17.48 6.22
C ALA A 330 0.87 16.02 6.10
N LEU A 331 -0.05 15.05 6.08
CA LEU A 331 0.30 13.64 5.81
C LEU A 331 0.96 13.48 4.44
N VAL A 332 0.39 14.09 3.41
CA VAL A 332 0.91 14.02 2.03
C VAL A 332 2.28 14.68 1.91
N ALA A 333 2.51 15.81 2.59
CA ALA A 333 3.82 16.44 2.66
C ALA A 333 4.85 15.48 3.29
N ALA A 334 4.52 14.86 4.42
CA ALA A 334 5.41 13.90 5.07
C ALA A 334 5.69 12.65 4.22
N LEU A 335 4.70 12.13 3.48
CA LEU A 335 4.88 11.03 2.53
C LEU A 335 5.69 11.46 1.30
N SER A 336 5.60 12.73 0.89
CA SER A 336 6.38 13.29 -0.22
C SER A 336 7.87 13.36 0.11
N GLU A 337 8.22 13.65 1.36
CA GLU A 337 9.61 13.72 1.85
C GLU A 337 10.30 12.34 1.96
N LEU A 338 9.54 11.25 2.09
CA LEU A 338 10.11 9.90 2.06
C LEU A 338 10.78 9.64 0.71
N PRO A 339 11.98 9.01 0.68
CA PRO A 339 12.58 8.61 -0.58
C PRO A 339 11.75 7.52 -1.27
N GLU A 340 11.93 7.38 -2.58
CA GLU A 340 11.42 6.22 -3.30
C GLU A 340 12.05 4.94 -2.73
N SER A 341 11.25 3.90 -2.55
CA SER A 341 11.67 2.59 -2.05
C SER A 341 12.64 1.89 -3.01
N PHE A 342 12.74 2.31 -4.26
CA PHE A 342 13.77 1.87 -5.19
C PHE A 342 14.19 3.03 -6.09
N VAL A 343 15.51 3.21 -6.25
CA VAL A 343 16.07 4.15 -7.22
C VAL A 343 17.09 3.40 -8.08
N SER A 344 16.86 3.39 -9.39
CA SER A 344 17.79 2.81 -10.33
C SER A 344 18.99 3.73 -10.53
N VAL A 345 20.18 3.27 -10.12
CA VAL A 345 21.44 3.99 -10.32
C VAL A 345 22.13 3.46 -11.57
N TYR A 346 22.53 4.34 -12.49
CA TYR A 346 23.35 3.98 -13.66
C TYR A 346 24.83 4.27 -13.37
N LEU A 347 25.74 3.37 -13.76
CA LEU A 347 27.18 3.52 -13.56
C LEU A 347 27.77 4.64 -14.43
N SER A 348 27.19 4.88 -15.60
CA SER A 348 27.54 6.03 -16.45
C SER A 348 26.48 7.13 -16.35
N ASP A 349 26.73 8.10 -15.46
CA ASP A 349 25.93 9.31 -15.25
C ASP A 349 26.72 10.59 -15.54
N LYS A 350 27.59 10.55 -16.55
CA LYS A 350 28.37 11.72 -16.96
C LYS A 350 27.46 12.77 -17.59
N ASP A 351 27.53 13.98 -17.06
CA ASP A 351 26.68 15.07 -17.53
C ASP A 351 27.11 15.55 -18.93
N LYS A 352 26.13 15.87 -19.80
CA LYS A 352 26.34 16.19 -21.24
C LYS A 352 27.07 15.10 -22.05
N PHE A 353 27.19 13.89 -21.54
CA PHE A 353 27.73 12.75 -22.27
C PHE A 353 26.67 12.17 -23.22
N GLY A 354 27.09 11.59 -24.32
CA GLY A 354 26.22 10.90 -25.27
C GLY A 354 26.92 9.72 -25.90
N ILE A 355 26.15 8.68 -26.19
CA ILE A 355 26.59 7.48 -26.92
C ILE A 355 25.70 7.36 -28.15
N THR A 356 26.29 7.26 -29.34
CA THR A 356 25.56 7.04 -30.59
C THR A 356 25.90 5.67 -31.15
N LEU A 357 24.86 4.84 -31.30
CA LEU A 357 24.96 3.45 -31.75
C LEU A 357 24.71 3.36 -33.26
N PRO A 358 25.61 2.71 -34.01
CA PRO A 358 25.42 2.44 -35.43
C PRO A 358 24.37 1.34 -35.65
N ILE A 359 23.69 1.35 -36.79
CA ILE A 359 22.83 0.23 -37.22
C ILE A 359 23.60 -0.79 -38.07
N ASN A 360 24.75 -0.39 -38.62
CA ASN A 360 25.64 -1.26 -39.40
C ASN A 360 26.93 -1.54 -38.62
N HIS A 361 27.29 -2.81 -38.46
CA HIS A 361 28.48 -3.27 -37.73
C HIS A 361 29.81 -2.83 -38.36
N SER A 362 29.82 -2.40 -39.62
CA SER A 362 31.01 -1.79 -40.24
C SER A 362 31.28 -0.36 -39.76
N LYS A 363 30.34 0.26 -39.02
CA LYS A 363 30.49 1.60 -38.45
C LYS A 363 30.82 1.52 -36.96
N GLN A 364 31.56 2.51 -36.47
CA GLN A 364 31.99 2.59 -35.07
C GLN A 364 30.89 3.16 -34.16
N VAL A 365 30.93 2.76 -32.89
CA VAL A 365 30.17 3.41 -31.81
C VAL A 365 30.86 4.71 -31.45
N PHE A 366 30.11 5.79 -31.26
CA PHE A 366 30.65 7.08 -30.82
C PHE A 366 30.24 7.36 -29.38
N ALA A 367 31.17 7.82 -28.55
CA ALA A 367 30.87 8.27 -27.20
C ALA A 367 31.69 9.49 -26.81
N GLY A 368 31.17 10.31 -25.90
CA GLY A 368 31.86 11.49 -25.39
C GLY A 368 30.91 12.60 -25.00
N VAL A 369 31.47 13.79 -24.76
CA VAL A 369 30.67 15.00 -24.59
C VAL A 369 29.96 15.29 -25.91
N LEU A 370 28.66 15.61 -25.85
CA LEU A 370 27.85 15.89 -27.03
C LEU A 370 28.51 16.96 -27.93
N GLY A 371 28.72 16.63 -29.21
CA GLY A 371 29.41 17.46 -30.21
C GLY A 371 30.94 17.27 -30.27
N LYS A 372 31.52 16.50 -29.35
CA LYS A 372 32.95 16.12 -29.32
C LYS A 372 33.14 14.62 -29.11
N GLU A 373 32.15 13.84 -29.51
CA GLU A 373 32.19 12.39 -29.41
C GLU A 373 33.32 11.82 -30.28
N LYS A 374 33.97 10.78 -29.78
CA LYS A 374 35.00 10.05 -30.51
C LYS A 374 34.52 8.63 -30.77
N ALA A 375 35.02 8.07 -31.88
CA ALA A 375 34.84 6.65 -32.12
C ALA A 375 35.48 5.85 -30.99
N LEU A 376 34.72 4.89 -30.46
CA LEU A 376 35.23 3.91 -29.52
C LEU A 376 36.00 2.85 -30.27
N ASP A 377 37.15 2.46 -29.72
CA ASP A 377 37.95 1.34 -30.21
C ASP A 377 37.30 0.02 -29.75
N LEU A 378 36.15 -0.30 -30.35
CA LEU A 378 35.36 -1.49 -30.07
C LEU A 378 35.14 -2.26 -31.38
N ALA A 379 35.80 -3.40 -31.50
CA ALA A 379 35.61 -4.32 -32.63
C ALA A 379 34.37 -5.19 -32.41
N LEU A 380 33.18 -4.62 -32.60
CA LEU A 380 31.91 -5.34 -32.48
C LEU A 380 31.60 -6.11 -33.76
N ASN A 381 31.32 -7.41 -33.63
CA ASN A 381 30.73 -8.16 -34.74
C ASN A 381 29.24 -7.83 -34.92
N ALA A 382 28.64 -8.32 -36.00
CA ALA A 382 27.23 -8.04 -36.32
C ALA A 382 26.26 -8.50 -35.22
N ARG A 383 26.49 -9.65 -34.58
CA ARG A 383 25.63 -10.17 -33.51
C ARG A 383 25.78 -9.35 -32.22
N GLN A 384 27.00 -9.02 -31.82
CA GLN A 384 27.29 -8.18 -30.66
C GLN A 384 26.66 -6.79 -30.79
N LEU A 385 26.75 -6.15 -31.96
CA LEU A 385 26.06 -4.90 -32.21
C LEU A 385 24.55 -5.07 -32.12
N ALA A 386 23.98 -6.13 -32.68
CA ALA A 386 22.54 -6.40 -32.59
C ALA A 386 22.08 -6.53 -31.13
N LEU A 387 22.85 -7.21 -30.26
CA LEU A 387 22.56 -7.30 -28.83
C LEU A 387 22.61 -5.94 -28.13
N ILE A 388 23.62 -5.13 -28.40
CA ILE A 388 23.74 -3.75 -27.88
C ILE A 388 22.53 -2.92 -28.31
N LEU A 389 22.12 -3.02 -29.58
CA LEU A 389 20.94 -2.33 -30.10
C LEU A 389 19.65 -2.77 -29.37
N GLY A 390 19.53 -4.05 -29.03
CA GLY A 390 18.42 -4.59 -28.22
C GLY A 390 18.38 -3.99 -26.81
N LEU A 391 19.51 -4.03 -26.10
CA LEU A 391 19.64 -3.44 -24.77
C LEU A 391 19.36 -1.93 -24.78
N ALA A 392 19.91 -1.22 -25.77
CA ALA A 392 19.70 0.21 -25.94
C ALA A 392 18.25 0.55 -26.27
N ALA A 393 17.62 -0.24 -27.14
CA ALA A 393 16.23 -0.03 -27.50
C ALA A 393 15.31 -0.17 -26.29
N HIS A 394 15.51 -1.24 -25.51
CA HIS A 394 14.76 -1.45 -24.27
C HIS A 394 15.03 -0.37 -23.22
N LEU A 395 16.30 -0.02 -22.98
CA LEU A 395 16.69 1.07 -22.08
C LEU A 395 15.99 2.39 -22.42
N ARG A 396 15.78 2.64 -23.72
CA ARG A 396 15.09 3.81 -24.27
C ARG A 396 13.56 3.73 -24.22
N GLY A 397 13.00 2.62 -23.74
CA GLY A 397 11.56 2.37 -23.68
C GLY A 397 10.93 2.14 -25.05
N PHE A 398 11.70 1.62 -26.01
CA PHE A 398 11.20 1.33 -27.33
C PHE A 398 10.32 0.08 -27.33
N LYS A 399 9.22 0.12 -28.09
CA LYS A 399 8.33 -1.04 -28.23
C LYS A 399 8.88 -2.04 -29.24
N PHE A 400 8.80 -3.31 -28.89
CA PHE A 400 9.14 -4.44 -29.74
C PHE A 400 7.86 -5.02 -30.36
N ASP A 401 7.95 -5.38 -31.63
CA ASP A 401 6.90 -6.11 -32.37
C ASP A 401 6.96 -7.61 -32.04
N SER A 402 8.20 -8.12 -31.99
CA SER A 402 8.54 -9.47 -31.60
C SER A 402 9.71 -9.43 -30.62
N LEU A 403 9.68 -10.36 -29.67
CA LEU A 403 10.73 -10.60 -28.68
C LEU A 403 11.11 -12.07 -28.75
N GLU A 404 12.40 -12.38 -28.56
CA GLU A 404 12.84 -13.75 -28.38
C GLU A 404 12.17 -14.37 -27.13
N GLU A 405 11.77 -15.65 -27.24
CA GLU A 405 10.91 -16.34 -26.27
C GLU A 405 11.46 -16.33 -24.83
N PHE A 406 12.78 -16.32 -24.68
CA PHE A 406 13.47 -16.42 -23.39
C PHE A 406 13.85 -15.07 -22.78
N ILE A 407 13.29 -13.97 -23.29
CA ILE A 407 13.59 -12.62 -22.82
C ILE A 407 12.40 -12.05 -22.05
N VAL A 408 12.66 -11.57 -20.84
CA VAL A 408 11.71 -10.76 -20.08
C VAL A 408 12.28 -9.35 -19.90
N LEU A 409 11.52 -8.37 -20.36
CA LEU A 409 11.88 -6.96 -20.29
C LEU A 409 11.40 -6.35 -18.97
N HIS A 410 12.34 -5.78 -18.21
CA HIS A 410 12.09 -5.15 -16.91
C HIS A 410 12.29 -3.63 -16.95
N PRO A 411 11.70 -2.87 -16.01
CA PRO A 411 11.92 -1.43 -15.94
C PRO A 411 13.41 -1.02 -15.85
N HIS A 412 13.69 0.24 -16.18
CA HIS A 412 15.03 0.83 -16.15
C HIS A 412 16.08 0.16 -17.06
N GLY A 413 15.63 -0.55 -18.09
CA GLY A 413 16.48 -1.15 -19.12
C GLY A 413 17.05 -2.52 -18.76
N TRP A 414 16.61 -3.11 -17.64
CA TRP A 414 16.99 -4.48 -17.29
C TRP A 414 16.31 -5.48 -18.21
N VAL A 415 17.10 -6.46 -18.64
CA VAL A 415 16.68 -7.58 -19.47
C VAL A 415 17.02 -8.85 -18.72
N GLU A 416 16.02 -9.65 -18.43
CA GLU A 416 16.19 -10.98 -17.85
C GLU A 416 16.20 -12.02 -18.96
N VAL A 417 17.17 -12.93 -18.87
CA VAL A 417 17.35 -14.01 -19.84
C VAL A 417 17.27 -15.35 -19.11
N ASP A 418 16.45 -16.26 -19.63
CA ASP A 418 16.28 -17.59 -19.05
C ASP A 418 17.60 -18.38 -18.99
N ASP A 419 17.75 -19.24 -17.98
CA ASP A 419 18.97 -20.03 -17.75
C ASP A 419 19.28 -20.99 -18.91
N LEU A 420 18.26 -21.42 -19.67
CA LEU A 420 18.42 -22.33 -20.81
C LEU A 420 18.75 -21.61 -22.13
N SER A 421 18.72 -20.27 -22.15
CA SER A 421 18.91 -19.50 -23.37
C SER A 421 20.40 -19.35 -23.72
N PRO A 422 20.83 -19.64 -24.97
CA PRO A 422 22.19 -19.38 -25.42
C PRO A 422 22.56 -17.90 -25.37
N LEU A 423 21.55 -17.01 -25.38
CA LEU A 423 21.71 -15.56 -25.27
C LEU A 423 22.43 -15.13 -23.98
N ARG A 424 22.28 -15.91 -22.90
CA ARG A 424 22.93 -15.63 -21.61
C ARG A 424 24.45 -15.63 -21.74
N GLN A 425 24.99 -16.63 -22.45
CA GLN A 425 26.42 -16.71 -22.69
C GLN A 425 26.88 -15.56 -23.59
N GLU A 426 26.15 -15.27 -24.66
CA GLU A 426 26.47 -14.16 -25.57
C GLU A 426 26.52 -12.80 -24.86
N LEU A 427 25.57 -12.53 -23.96
CA LEU A 427 25.54 -11.30 -23.16
C LEU A 427 26.65 -11.25 -22.09
N THR A 428 27.04 -12.40 -21.55
CA THR A 428 28.17 -12.49 -20.61
C THR A 428 29.50 -12.23 -21.31
N GLU A 429 29.69 -12.78 -22.52
CA GLU A 429 30.85 -12.49 -23.36
C GLU A 429 30.88 -11.03 -23.80
N LEU A 430 29.72 -10.47 -24.15
CA LEU A 430 29.57 -9.06 -24.49
C LEU A 430 29.92 -8.16 -23.31
N LEU A 431 29.47 -8.49 -22.09
CA LEU A 431 29.83 -7.76 -20.88
C LEU A 431 31.35 -7.73 -20.67
N ALA A 432 32.03 -8.86 -20.85
CA ALA A 432 33.48 -8.95 -20.74
C ALA A 432 34.19 -8.10 -21.81
N LEU A 433 33.70 -8.12 -23.05
CA LEU A 433 34.22 -7.29 -24.15
C LEU A 433 34.08 -5.79 -23.88
N LEU A 434 32.98 -5.37 -23.27
CA LEU A 434 32.70 -3.96 -22.98
C LEU A 434 33.36 -3.47 -21.68
N SER A 435 34.00 -4.36 -20.92
CA SER A 435 34.66 -4.03 -19.66
C SER A 435 35.74 -2.97 -19.86
N GLY A 436 35.69 -1.90 -19.06
CA GLY A 436 36.60 -0.76 -19.16
C GLY A 436 36.31 0.21 -20.31
N SER A 437 35.28 -0.05 -21.13
CA SER A 437 34.83 0.88 -22.18
C SER A 437 33.85 1.94 -21.64
N GLU A 438 33.61 2.99 -22.43
CA GLU A 438 32.56 3.99 -22.14
C GLU A 438 31.14 3.47 -22.37
N LEU A 439 30.98 2.35 -23.10
CA LEU A 439 29.69 1.68 -23.30
C LEU A 439 29.46 0.71 -22.13
N VAL A 440 29.15 1.27 -20.96
CA VAL A 440 29.07 0.50 -19.71
C VAL A 440 27.86 -0.43 -19.73
N MET A 441 28.12 -1.70 -19.43
CA MET A 441 27.10 -2.74 -19.27
C MET A 441 27.19 -3.31 -17.85
N GLU A 442 26.05 -3.71 -17.29
CA GLU A 442 25.95 -4.35 -15.97
C GLU A 442 25.30 -5.72 -16.08
N SER A 443 25.71 -6.63 -15.19
CA SER A 443 25.07 -7.92 -14.96
C SER A 443 24.75 -8.11 -13.47
N ARG A 444 23.65 -8.82 -13.19
CA ARG A 444 23.33 -9.36 -11.86
C ARG A 444 23.00 -10.84 -11.97
N ARG A 445 23.69 -11.65 -11.16
CA ARG A 445 23.58 -13.13 -11.10
C ARG A 445 23.69 -13.82 -12.47
N ASP A 446 24.39 -13.18 -13.41
CA ASP A 446 24.52 -13.58 -14.81
C ASP A 446 23.19 -13.82 -15.53
N ARG A 447 22.10 -13.22 -15.04
CA ARG A 447 20.73 -13.45 -15.52
C ARG A 447 20.06 -12.15 -15.96
N LEU A 448 20.36 -11.06 -15.25
CA LEU A 448 19.87 -9.73 -15.55
C LEU A 448 20.99 -8.91 -16.18
N PHE A 449 20.72 -8.33 -17.33
CA PHE A 449 21.68 -7.52 -18.07
C PHE A 449 21.07 -6.17 -18.44
N ARG A 450 21.90 -5.11 -18.46
CA ARG A 450 21.50 -3.82 -19.05
C ARG A 450 22.70 -3.03 -19.53
N LEU A 451 22.45 -2.08 -20.44
CA LEU A 451 23.33 -0.94 -20.59
C LEU A 451 23.16 0.00 -19.39
N SER A 452 24.25 0.25 -18.67
CA SER A 452 24.27 1.06 -17.46
C SER A 452 24.53 2.53 -17.76
N ILE A 453 23.71 3.07 -18.63
CA ILE A 453 23.79 4.44 -19.12
C ILE A 453 22.41 5.04 -18.98
N ARG A 454 22.34 6.33 -18.68
CA ARG A 454 21.07 7.03 -18.67
C ARG A 454 20.37 6.96 -20.03
N PRO A 455 19.06 6.62 -20.07
CA PRO A 455 18.33 6.50 -21.33
C PRO A 455 18.43 7.74 -22.23
N ASP A 456 18.35 8.94 -21.66
CA ASP A 456 18.40 10.19 -22.42
C ASP A 456 19.77 10.49 -23.06
N ARG A 457 20.79 9.66 -22.81
CA ARG A 457 22.15 9.78 -23.35
C ARG A 457 22.48 8.76 -24.44
N VAL A 458 21.58 7.82 -24.73
CA VAL A 458 21.79 6.79 -25.76
C VAL A 458 21.05 7.14 -27.04
N PHE A 459 21.75 7.33 -28.14
CA PHE A 459 21.22 7.74 -29.43
C PHE A 459 21.46 6.67 -30.49
N PHE A 460 20.67 6.70 -31.55
CA PHE A 460 20.79 5.80 -32.70
C PHE A 460 21.25 6.58 -33.93
N ALA A 461 21.87 5.88 -34.87
CA ALA A 461 22.39 6.47 -36.09
C ALA A 461 21.27 7.14 -36.93
N ASP A 462 21.63 8.21 -37.61
CA ASP A 462 20.69 9.08 -38.33
C ASP A 462 19.93 8.34 -39.43
N GLU A 463 20.53 7.29 -40.02
CA GLU A 463 19.91 6.52 -41.10
C GLU A 463 18.66 5.75 -40.63
N LEU A 464 18.45 5.61 -39.32
CA LEU A 464 17.24 5.01 -38.75
C LEU A 464 16.03 5.96 -38.81
N PHE A 465 16.23 7.23 -39.14
CA PHE A 465 15.21 8.26 -39.04
C PHE A 465 14.91 8.90 -40.39
N SER A 466 13.66 9.30 -40.57
CA SER A 466 13.22 10.12 -41.69
C SER A 466 12.43 11.34 -41.21
N PHE A 467 12.49 12.39 -42.02
CA PHE A 467 11.73 13.61 -41.84
C PHE A 467 10.85 13.82 -43.07
N SER A 468 9.56 14.06 -42.87
CA SER A 468 8.64 14.38 -43.98
C SER A 468 7.69 15.51 -43.66
N VAL A 469 7.31 16.23 -44.72
CA VAL A 469 6.28 17.26 -44.72
C VAL A 469 5.44 17.10 -45.98
N LYS A 470 4.13 17.35 -45.89
CA LYS A 470 3.31 17.32 -47.10
C LYS A 470 3.52 18.59 -47.91
N GLN A 471 3.63 18.47 -49.23
CA GLN A 471 3.82 19.60 -50.11
C GLN A 471 2.65 20.60 -50.03
N ALA A 472 1.43 20.12 -49.86
CA ALA A 472 0.25 20.96 -49.64
C ALA A 472 0.34 21.80 -48.36
N ASP A 473 0.98 21.27 -47.30
CA ASP A 473 1.16 21.98 -46.04
C ASP A 473 2.22 23.09 -46.16
N LEU A 474 3.28 22.88 -46.93
CA LEU A 474 4.28 23.93 -47.23
C LEU A 474 3.70 25.11 -48.05
N GLN A 475 2.60 24.88 -48.77
CA GLN A 475 1.87 25.90 -49.53
C GLN A 475 0.67 26.47 -48.78
N SER A 476 0.45 26.02 -47.53
CA SER A 476 -0.66 26.44 -46.70
C SER A 476 -0.50 27.89 -46.22
N VAL A 477 -1.63 28.52 -45.88
CA VAL A 477 -1.66 29.82 -45.17
C VAL A 477 -1.62 29.65 -43.64
N GLN A 478 -1.63 28.41 -43.14
CA GLN A 478 -1.56 28.15 -41.70
C GLN A 478 -0.18 28.49 -41.15
N ASN A 479 -0.14 29.23 -40.04
CA ASN A 479 1.12 29.63 -39.40
C ASN A 479 1.92 28.43 -38.86
N LYS A 480 1.26 27.34 -38.46
CA LYS A 480 1.91 26.10 -38.00
C LYS A 480 1.47 24.94 -38.86
N ILE A 481 2.42 24.13 -39.33
CA ILE A 481 2.16 23.02 -40.23
C ILE A 481 2.65 21.70 -39.64
N PRO A 482 2.00 20.57 -39.93
CA PRO A 482 2.45 19.29 -39.45
C PRO A 482 3.73 18.87 -40.17
N VAL A 483 4.74 18.46 -39.40
CA VAL A 483 5.92 17.72 -39.89
C VAL A 483 6.01 16.41 -39.14
N THR A 484 6.45 15.38 -39.84
CA THR A 484 6.52 14.02 -39.32
C THR A 484 7.98 13.62 -39.18
N ILE A 485 8.31 13.04 -38.03
CA ILE A 485 9.60 12.39 -37.82
C ILE A 485 9.32 10.94 -37.47
N THR A 486 9.89 10.05 -38.26
CA THR A 486 9.71 8.61 -38.08
C THR A 486 11.05 8.02 -37.71
N ARG A 487 11.08 7.26 -36.62
CA ARG A 487 12.10 6.26 -36.38
C ARG A 487 11.61 4.95 -36.98
N HIS A 488 12.33 4.45 -37.97
CA HIS A 488 12.02 3.19 -38.64
C HIS A 488 12.28 2.00 -37.71
N SER A 489 11.59 0.90 -37.99
CA SER A 489 11.82 -0.39 -37.39
C SER A 489 13.19 -0.91 -37.77
N PHE A 490 13.75 -1.69 -36.86
CA PHE A 490 15.06 -2.30 -37.04
C PHE A 490 15.16 -3.58 -36.25
N ASN A 491 15.97 -4.49 -36.79
CA ASN A 491 16.29 -5.74 -36.13
C ASN A 491 17.31 -5.50 -35.02
N THR A 492 17.12 -6.21 -33.91
CA THR A 492 18.06 -6.27 -32.81
C THR A 492 18.35 -7.73 -32.48
N GLY A 493 19.27 -7.96 -31.55
CA GLY A 493 19.54 -9.29 -31.02
C GLY A 493 18.43 -9.84 -30.13
N PHE A 494 17.42 -9.04 -29.79
CA PHE A 494 16.28 -9.45 -28.96
C PHE A 494 14.98 -9.60 -29.74
N GLY A 495 14.94 -9.16 -31.00
CA GLY A 495 13.74 -9.11 -31.82
C GLY A 495 13.64 -7.81 -32.62
N VAL A 496 12.44 -7.52 -33.13
CA VAL A 496 12.20 -6.37 -34.03
C VAL A 496 11.59 -5.21 -33.25
N VAL A 497 12.23 -4.04 -33.33
CA VAL A 497 11.70 -2.81 -32.75
C VAL A 497 10.69 -2.18 -33.72
N LEU A 498 9.53 -1.75 -33.23
CA LEU A 498 8.47 -1.14 -34.04
C LEU A 498 8.85 0.24 -34.60
N ASP A 499 8.24 0.65 -35.70
CA ASP A 499 8.25 2.04 -36.13
C ASP A 499 7.68 2.95 -35.03
N LYS A 500 8.22 4.15 -34.91
CA LYS A 500 7.63 5.21 -34.08
C LYS A 500 7.59 6.52 -34.85
N THR A 501 6.38 7.03 -35.03
CA THR A 501 6.12 8.25 -35.77
C THR A 501 5.56 9.31 -34.83
N GLU A 502 6.19 10.48 -34.83
CA GLU A 502 5.73 11.64 -34.07
C GLU A 502 5.44 12.80 -35.01
N VAL A 503 4.34 13.49 -34.74
CA VAL A 503 3.93 14.69 -35.49
C VAL A 503 4.19 15.93 -34.66
N PHE A 504 4.90 16.87 -35.26
CA PHE A 504 5.25 18.17 -34.69
C PHE A 504 4.59 19.27 -35.50
N LYS A 505 4.38 20.43 -34.87
CA LYS A 505 3.73 21.59 -35.50
C LYS A 505 4.64 22.83 -35.47
N PRO A 506 5.80 22.81 -36.15
CA PRO A 506 6.64 23.99 -36.31
C PRO A 506 5.91 25.10 -37.06
N THR A 507 6.43 26.33 -37.00
CA THR A 507 5.93 27.40 -37.86
C THR A 507 6.24 27.11 -39.32
N LEU A 508 5.39 27.61 -40.23
CA LEU A 508 5.57 27.49 -41.67
C LEU A 508 6.94 28.06 -42.10
N ASP A 509 7.30 29.23 -41.58
CA ASP A 509 8.61 29.86 -41.81
C ASP A 509 9.76 28.94 -41.36
N PHE A 510 9.64 28.32 -40.18
CA PHE A 510 10.68 27.42 -39.70
C PHE A 510 10.78 26.14 -40.55
N ALA A 511 9.65 25.60 -41.02
CA ALA A 511 9.66 24.44 -41.91
C ALA A 511 10.32 24.73 -43.27
N HIS A 512 10.09 25.92 -43.86
CA HIS A 512 10.78 26.38 -45.06
C HIS A 512 12.28 26.59 -44.82
N LYS A 513 12.67 27.13 -43.66
CA LYS A 513 14.07 27.25 -43.26
C LYS A 513 14.75 25.88 -43.11
N LEU A 514 14.09 24.89 -42.52
CA LEU A 514 14.59 23.52 -42.45
C LEU A 514 14.76 22.92 -43.86
N LYS A 515 13.81 23.18 -44.77
CA LYS A 515 13.92 22.75 -46.17
C LYS A 515 15.14 23.37 -46.85
N SER A 516 15.30 24.68 -46.74
CA SER A 516 16.46 25.40 -47.29
C SER A 516 17.78 24.84 -46.74
N LEU A 517 17.86 24.60 -45.42
CA LEU A 517 19.02 23.99 -44.77
C LEU A 517 19.30 22.55 -45.24
N SER A 518 18.26 21.79 -45.61
CA SER A 518 18.40 20.43 -46.14
C SER A 518 18.89 20.40 -47.59
N GLU A 519 18.55 21.41 -48.38
CA GLU A 519 18.98 21.54 -49.77
C GLU A 519 20.38 22.17 -49.87
N HIS A 520 20.71 23.10 -48.97
CA HIS A 520 21.95 23.86 -48.97
C HIS A 520 22.49 24.02 -47.54
N PRO A 521 23.53 23.27 -47.13
CA PRO A 521 24.21 23.50 -45.86
C PRO A 521 24.78 24.92 -45.78
N PHE A 522 24.65 25.56 -44.62
CA PHE A 522 25.24 26.89 -44.40
C PHE A 522 26.65 26.76 -43.84
N SER A 523 27.49 27.77 -44.06
CA SER A 523 28.74 27.90 -43.28
C SER A 523 28.42 28.06 -41.80
N ALA A 524 29.28 27.52 -40.92
CA ALA A 524 29.17 27.66 -39.47
C ALA A 524 29.11 29.11 -39.00
N ASP A 525 29.69 30.05 -39.76
CA ASP A 525 29.66 31.49 -39.45
C ASP A 525 28.44 32.23 -40.03
N ASN A 526 27.58 31.56 -40.79
CA ASN A 526 26.41 32.18 -41.39
C ASN A 526 25.34 32.50 -40.34
N ASP A 527 24.94 33.78 -40.26
CA ASP A 527 23.95 34.27 -39.29
C ASP A 527 22.58 33.58 -39.43
N ASP A 528 22.15 33.26 -40.65
CA ASP A 528 20.87 32.60 -40.87
C ASP A 528 20.92 31.13 -40.45
N GLY A 529 22.00 30.42 -40.75
CA GLY A 529 22.27 29.07 -40.22
C GLY A 529 22.22 29.01 -38.69
N LYS A 530 22.89 29.96 -38.01
CA LYS A 530 22.86 30.08 -36.53
C LYS A 530 21.45 30.36 -36.01
N LYS A 531 20.68 31.24 -36.65
CA LYS A 531 19.27 31.52 -36.26
C LYS A 531 18.36 30.30 -36.41
N ILE A 532 18.54 29.50 -37.46
CA ILE A 532 17.77 28.27 -37.67
C ILE A 532 18.11 27.27 -36.56
N GLU A 533 19.38 27.08 -36.24
CA GLU A 533 19.82 26.19 -35.17
C GLU A 533 19.30 26.65 -33.79
N ASP A 534 19.36 27.94 -33.50
CA ASP A 534 18.83 28.51 -32.26
C ASP A 534 17.32 28.30 -32.12
N THR A 535 16.58 28.48 -33.22
CA THR A 535 15.13 28.24 -33.26
C THR A 535 14.82 26.76 -32.99
N TYR A 536 15.60 25.85 -33.58
CA TYR A 536 15.51 24.42 -33.33
C TYR A 536 15.78 24.06 -31.86
N LYS A 537 16.90 24.55 -31.29
CA LYS A 537 17.32 24.30 -29.91
C LYS A 537 16.34 24.85 -28.87
N LYS A 538 15.64 25.95 -29.19
CA LYS A 538 14.62 26.55 -28.30
C LYS A 538 13.24 25.91 -28.44
N GLY A 539 12.92 25.34 -29.61
CA GLY A 539 11.64 24.72 -29.91
C GLY A 539 11.72 23.19 -29.95
N LEU A 540 11.68 22.64 -31.17
CA LEU A 540 11.51 21.21 -31.45
C LEU A 540 12.45 20.29 -30.67
N HIS A 541 13.73 20.67 -30.49
CA HIS A 541 14.71 19.85 -29.77
C HIS A 541 14.36 19.64 -28.28
N LYS A 542 13.61 20.57 -27.67
CA LYS A 542 13.22 20.49 -26.25
C LYS A 542 11.98 19.63 -26.03
N GLU A 543 11.22 19.31 -27.08
CA GLU A 543 10.02 18.48 -26.94
C GLU A 543 10.39 17.07 -26.46
N SER A 544 9.72 16.60 -25.40
CA SER A 544 9.94 15.27 -24.83
C SER A 544 9.69 14.16 -25.87
N ARG A 545 8.69 14.33 -26.73
CA ARG A 545 8.36 13.40 -27.83
C ARG A 545 9.48 13.30 -28.87
N PHE A 546 10.16 14.41 -29.18
CA PHE A 546 11.34 14.40 -30.05
C PHE A 546 12.48 13.62 -29.41
N LYS A 547 12.82 13.96 -28.15
CA LYS A 547 13.87 13.27 -27.40
C LYS A 547 13.60 11.78 -27.30
N ALA A 548 12.34 11.38 -27.11
CA ALA A 548 11.92 9.99 -27.00
C ALA A 548 12.13 9.16 -28.28
N LEU A 549 12.39 9.76 -29.44
CA LEU A 549 12.69 9.02 -30.68
C LEU A 549 14.09 8.36 -30.66
N GLY A 550 15.04 8.91 -29.89
CA GLY A 550 16.43 8.43 -29.87
C GLY A 550 17.33 9.05 -30.93
N LEU A 551 16.83 10.04 -31.65
CA LEU A 551 17.63 10.89 -32.54
C LEU A 551 18.39 11.93 -31.71
N ARG A 552 19.70 12.08 -31.98
CA ARG A 552 20.55 13.04 -31.27
C ARG A 552 20.13 14.49 -31.57
N ASN A 553 20.13 14.85 -32.85
CA ASN A 553 19.84 16.20 -33.34
C ASN A 553 19.43 16.14 -34.81
N LEU A 554 18.51 17.02 -35.23
CA LEU A 554 18.17 17.24 -36.65
C LEU A 554 19.11 18.21 -37.35
N ILE A 555 19.68 19.16 -36.60
CA ILE A 555 20.61 20.16 -37.09
C ILE A 555 21.94 19.95 -36.38
N ARG A 556 23.02 19.87 -37.14
CA ARG A 556 24.37 19.69 -36.60
C ARG A 556 25.36 20.63 -37.26
N GLU A 557 26.29 21.11 -36.45
CA GLU A 557 27.52 21.73 -36.89
C GLU A 557 28.57 20.63 -37.08
N GLU A 558 29.04 20.45 -38.31
CA GLU A 558 30.07 19.49 -38.67
C GLU A 558 31.19 20.20 -39.43
N GLY A 559 32.33 20.37 -38.74
CA GLY A 559 33.44 21.17 -39.25
C GLY A 559 33.02 22.64 -39.39
N ALA A 560 33.09 23.17 -40.61
CA ALA A 560 32.75 24.56 -40.91
C ALA A 560 31.35 24.74 -41.51
N THR A 561 30.44 23.76 -41.34
CA THR A 561 29.08 23.84 -41.89
C THR A 561 28.00 23.44 -40.88
N ILE A 562 26.84 24.11 -40.97
CA ILE A 562 25.59 23.74 -40.30
C ILE A 562 24.73 23.03 -41.34
N ARG A 563 24.28 21.82 -41.01
CA ARG A 563 23.47 21.00 -41.93
C ARG A 563 22.27 20.36 -41.25
N PHE A 564 21.27 20.06 -42.06
CA PHE A 564 20.16 19.17 -41.70
C PHE A 564 20.59 17.72 -41.95
N VAL A 565 20.44 16.84 -40.94
CA VAL A 565 21.09 15.51 -40.99
C VAL A 565 20.24 14.40 -41.59
N LEU A 566 18.92 14.60 -41.68
CA LEU A 566 18.00 13.61 -42.24
C LEU A 566 17.63 13.96 -43.68
N PRO A 567 17.24 12.98 -44.51
CA PRO A 567 16.59 13.27 -45.77
C PRO A 567 15.30 14.07 -45.53
N TYR A 568 15.15 15.21 -46.20
CA TYR A 568 13.94 16.02 -46.16
C TYR A 568 12.98 15.60 -47.28
N VAL A 569 11.91 14.89 -46.93
CA VAL A 569 10.97 14.34 -47.91
C VAL A 569 9.73 15.24 -47.99
N CYS A 570 9.50 15.86 -49.16
CA CYS A 570 8.23 16.50 -49.48
C CYS A 570 7.30 15.46 -50.12
N GLN A 571 6.23 15.09 -49.42
CA GLN A 571 5.22 14.11 -49.89
C GLN A 571 4.02 14.77 -50.55
#